data_AF-A0A523PNJ4-F1
#
_entry.id   AF-A0A523PNJ4-F1
#
_cell.length_a   1.000
_cell.length_b   1.000
_cell.length_c   1.000
_cell.angle_alpha   90.00
_cell.angle_beta   90.00
_cell.angle_gamma   90.00
#
_symmetry.space_group_name_H-M   'P 1'
#
loop_
_entity.id
_entity.type
_entity.pdbx_description
1 polymer ?
#
loop_
_entity_poly.entity_id
_entity_poly.type
_entity_poly.pdbx_seq_one_letter_code
_entity_poly.pdbx_strand_id
1 'polypeptide(L)'
;MAEVSGLDKEFQEYFEALDRSRGQDRCYICRRTAAEVKAFFGFDEDGIPTEAQNFGLEDVVLEKTDIMSYRGLRPVCAVCQLNFDAIFMLSEHDVLRGLQEEMEHDREKLWPDHPD
;
A
#
# COMPACT_ATOMS: atom_id res chain seq x y z
N MET A 1 23.43 -6.77 29.00
CA MET A 1 22.31 -6.22 28.19
C MET A 1 22.27 -7.10 26.96
N ALA A 2 21.22 -7.91 26.80
CA ALA A 2 21.13 -8.83 25.66
C ALA A 2 20.98 -8.01 24.38
N GLU A 3 21.82 -8.27 23.38
CA GLU A 3 21.63 -7.74 22.02
C GLU A 3 20.29 -8.26 21.51
N VAL A 4 19.33 -7.35 21.36
CA VAL A 4 18.08 -7.62 20.65
C VAL A 4 18.47 -7.88 19.20
N SER A 5 18.18 -9.09 18.72
CA SER A 5 18.55 -9.48 17.36
C SER A 5 17.80 -8.62 16.33
N GLY A 6 18.34 -8.49 15.11
CA GLY A 6 17.69 -7.69 14.06
C GLY A 6 16.24 -8.13 13.77
N LEU A 7 15.96 -9.43 13.89
CA LEU A 7 14.61 -10.00 13.75
C LEU A 7 13.66 -9.52 14.85
N ASP A 8 14.09 -9.51 16.11
CA ASP A 8 13.25 -9.06 17.22
C ASP A 8 12.83 -7.59 17.08
N LYS A 9 13.71 -6.77 16.49
CA LYS A 9 13.41 -5.36 16.19
C LYS A 9 12.38 -5.22 15.07
N GLU A 10 12.49 -5.99 13.99
CA GLU A 10 11.52 -5.98 12.89
C GLU A 10 10.14 -6.47 13.34
N PHE A 11 10.09 -7.52 14.16
CA PHE A 11 8.83 -7.98 14.77
C PHE A 11 8.22 -6.91 15.67
N GLN A 12 9.02 -6.24 16.48
CA GLN A 12 8.54 -5.17 17.34
C GLN A 12 7.98 -4.00 16.53
N GLU A 13 8.68 -3.55 15.48
CA GLU A 13 8.21 -2.49 14.57
C GLU A 13 6.86 -2.86 13.92
N TYR A 14 6.70 -4.12 13.51
CA TYR A 14 5.45 -4.64 12.95
C TYR A 14 4.29 -4.58 13.96
N PHE A 15 4.48 -5.10 15.17
CA PHE A 15 3.43 -5.08 16.20
C PHE A 15 3.07 -3.66 16.64
N GLU A 16 4.06 -2.76 16.78
CA GLU A 16 3.81 -1.35 17.07
C GLU A 16 2.99 -0.68 15.96
N ALA A 17 3.21 -1.06 14.70
CA ALA A 17 2.42 -0.56 13.57
C ALA A 17 0.99 -1.08 13.58
N LEU A 18 0.78 -2.34 13.97
CA LEU A 18 -0.54 -2.91 14.17
C LEU A 18 -1.28 -2.26 15.34
N ASP A 19 -0.59 -1.93 16.42
CA ASP A 19 -1.17 -1.18 17.53
C ASP A 19 -1.65 0.20 17.06
N ARG A 20 -0.83 0.92 16.28
CA ARG A 20 -1.23 2.19 15.64
C ARG A 20 -2.40 2.03 14.66
N SER A 21 -2.57 0.85 14.08
CA SER A 21 -3.66 0.54 13.16
C SER A 21 -4.90 -0.06 13.84
N ARG A 22 -4.91 -0.22 15.17
CA ARG A 22 -5.96 -0.93 15.95
C ARG A 22 -6.14 -2.37 15.49
N GLY A 23 -5.04 -3.07 15.23
CA GLY A 23 -5.00 -4.46 14.77
C GLY A 23 -5.42 -4.66 13.31
N GLN A 24 -5.54 -3.58 12.52
CA GLN A 24 -5.93 -3.66 11.12
C GLN A 24 -4.68 -3.79 10.24
N ASP A 25 -4.36 -5.01 9.82
CA ASP A 25 -3.29 -5.31 8.89
C ASP A 25 -3.71 -5.05 7.43
N ARG A 26 -3.94 -3.78 7.11
CA ARG A 26 -4.42 -3.32 5.80
C ARG A 26 -3.79 -1.97 5.47
N CYS A 27 -3.59 -1.71 4.18
CA CYS A 27 -3.19 -0.40 3.71
C CYS A 27 -4.19 0.66 4.21
N TYR A 28 -3.67 1.72 4.82
CA TYR A 28 -4.47 2.79 5.36
C TYR A 28 -5.27 3.52 4.28
N ILE A 29 -4.69 3.64 3.09
CA ILE A 29 -5.26 4.38 1.95
C ILE A 29 -6.28 3.51 1.21
N CYS A 30 -5.85 2.38 0.64
CA CYS A 30 -6.72 1.57 -0.23
C CYS A 30 -7.42 0.39 0.47
N ARG A 31 -7.17 0.17 1.77
CA ARG A 31 -7.77 -0.89 2.60
C ARG A 31 -7.47 -2.35 2.18
N ARG A 32 -6.64 -2.54 1.16
CA ARG A 32 -6.17 -3.86 0.74
C ARG A 32 -5.21 -4.48 1.76
N THR A 33 -5.28 -5.80 1.93
CA THR A 33 -4.29 -6.61 2.66
C THR A 33 -2.99 -6.74 1.86
N ALA A 34 -1.92 -7.22 2.50
CA ALA A 34 -0.69 -7.56 1.79
C ALA A 34 -0.95 -8.54 0.64
N ALA A 35 -1.75 -9.59 0.88
CA ALA A 35 -2.11 -10.61 -0.12
C ALA A 35 -2.84 -10.02 -1.34
N GLU A 36 -3.83 -9.14 -1.11
CA GLU A 36 -4.56 -8.46 -2.19
C GLU A 36 -3.65 -7.57 -3.05
N VAL A 37 -2.61 -6.99 -2.44
CA VAL A 37 -1.63 -6.17 -3.16
C VAL A 37 -0.63 -7.05 -3.91
N LYS A 38 -0.22 -8.21 -3.37
CA LYS A 38 0.60 -9.20 -4.11
C LYS A 38 -0.12 -9.61 -5.40
N ALA A 39 -1.40 -9.99 -5.26
CA ALA A 39 -2.25 -10.37 -6.37
C ALA A 39 -2.35 -9.27 -7.43
N PHE A 40 -2.47 -8.00 -7.00
CA PHE A 40 -2.51 -6.85 -7.93
C PHE A 40 -1.24 -6.72 -8.80
N PHE A 41 -0.07 -7.07 -8.27
CA PHE A 41 1.18 -7.05 -9.03
C PHE A 41 1.43 -8.32 -9.85
N GLY A 42 0.44 -9.22 -9.93
CA GLY A 42 0.61 -10.51 -10.61
C GLY A 42 1.55 -11.43 -9.84
N PHE A 43 1.49 -11.42 -8.51
CA PHE A 43 2.14 -12.40 -7.63
C PHE A 43 1.08 -13.22 -6.90
N ASP A 44 1.35 -14.50 -6.64
CA ASP A 44 0.50 -15.33 -5.78
C ASP A 44 0.73 -15.06 -4.27
N GLU A 45 0.03 -15.81 -3.41
CA GLU A 45 0.07 -15.61 -1.95
C GLU A 45 1.48 -15.83 -1.38
N ASP A 46 2.24 -16.77 -1.95
CA ASP A 46 3.62 -17.09 -1.59
C ASP A 46 4.62 -16.04 -2.13
N GLY A 47 4.16 -15.13 -2.99
CA GLY A 47 4.99 -14.08 -3.58
C GLY A 47 5.73 -14.54 -4.83
N ILE A 48 5.23 -15.59 -5.51
CA ILE A 48 5.76 -16.05 -6.79
C ILE A 48 5.10 -15.23 -7.90
N PRO A 49 5.89 -14.62 -8.82
CA PRO A 49 5.34 -13.88 -9.95
C PRO A 49 4.60 -14.81 -10.91
N THR A 50 3.32 -14.56 -11.11
CA THR A 50 2.45 -15.22 -12.10
C THR A 50 2.28 -14.40 -13.37
N GLU A 51 2.34 -13.06 -13.29
CA GLU A 51 2.14 -12.15 -14.44
C GLU A 51 3.15 -10.99 -14.50
N ALA A 52 4.26 -11.05 -13.75
CA ALA A 52 5.22 -9.94 -13.61
C ALA A 52 5.78 -9.38 -14.94
N GLN A 53 5.87 -10.18 -16.00
CA GLN A 53 6.27 -9.74 -17.35
C GLN A 53 5.30 -8.72 -17.96
N ASN A 54 4.00 -8.81 -17.67
CA ASN A 54 3.00 -7.88 -18.22
C ASN A 54 3.10 -6.48 -17.61
N PHE A 55 3.81 -6.35 -16.47
CA PHE A 55 3.97 -5.12 -15.72
C PHE A 55 5.42 -4.61 -15.72
N GLY A 56 6.34 -5.27 -16.44
CA GLY A 56 7.77 -4.92 -16.46
C GLY A 56 8.48 -5.17 -15.12
N LEU A 57 8.00 -6.14 -14.32
CA LEU A 57 8.49 -6.47 -12.98
C LEU A 57 9.33 -7.76 -12.96
N GLU A 58 9.88 -8.14 -14.10
CA GLU A 58 10.50 -9.43 -14.40
C GLU A 58 11.66 -9.81 -13.45
N ASP A 59 12.38 -8.80 -12.97
CA ASP A 59 13.53 -8.94 -12.07
C ASP A 59 13.23 -8.58 -10.61
N VAL A 60 11.97 -8.29 -10.27
CA VAL A 60 11.57 -7.90 -8.92
C VAL A 60 11.25 -9.16 -8.10
N VAL A 61 12.27 -9.72 -7.46
CA VAL A 61 12.09 -10.74 -6.41
C VAL A 61 11.62 -10.03 -5.14
N LEU A 62 10.31 -10.06 -4.87
CA LEU A 62 9.68 -9.48 -3.67
C LEU A 62 9.96 -10.29 -2.38
N GLU A 63 11.12 -10.94 -2.27
CA GLU A 63 11.48 -11.74 -1.09
C GLU A 63 11.80 -10.86 0.14
N LYS A 64 12.05 -9.55 -0.01
CA LYS A 64 12.43 -8.64 1.10
C LYS A 64 11.94 -7.20 1.05
N THR A 65 11.35 -6.72 -0.04
CA THR A 65 10.67 -5.42 -0.03
C THR A 65 9.26 -5.64 0.45
N ASP A 66 8.99 -5.34 1.72
CA ASP A 66 7.66 -5.47 2.28
C ASP A 66 6.66 -4.73 1.38
N ILE A 67 5.75 -5.49 0.78
CA ILE A 67 4.64 -4.99 -0.05
C ILE A 67 3.75 -4.00 0.75
N MET A 68 3.92 -4.01 2.07
CA MET A 68 3.35 -3.15 3.07
C MET A 68 4.46 -2.49 3.90
N SER A 69 4.52 -1.16 3.92
CA SER A 69 5.34 -0.44 4.88
C SER A 69 4.61 -0.32 6.22
N TYR A 70 5.23 -0.80 7.29
CA TYR A 70 4.74 -0.69 8.67
C TYR A 70 5.46 0.40 9.48
N ARG A 71 6.47 1.06 8.91
CA ARG A 71 7.34 1.99 9.64
C ARG A 71 6.70 3.37 9.90
N GLY A 72 5.67 3.74 9.14
CA GLY A 72 4.99 5.04 9.23
C GLY A 72 3.91 5.12 10.31
N LEU A 73 3.19 6.24 10.34
CA LEU A 73 2.05 6.45 11.26
C LEU A 73 0.98 5.36 11.12
N ARG A 74 0.75 4.89 9.90
CA ARG A 74 -0.18 3.81 9.55
C ARG A 74 0.43 2.94 8.46
N PRO A 75 0.02 1.67 8.33
CA PRO A 75 0.50 0.81 7.25
C PRO A 75 0.11 1.36 5.87
N VAL A 76 1.03 1.36 4.90
CA VAL A 76 0.78 1.81 3.52
C VAL A 76 1.39 0.81 2.54
N CYS A 77 0.64 0.38 1.53
CA CYS A 77 1.15 -0.55 0.53
C CYS A 77 2.02 0.15 -0.53
N ALA A 78 2.90 -0.61 -1.16
CA ALA A 78 3.79 -0.13 -2.21
C ALA A 78 3.04 0.57 -3.37
N VAL A 79 1.86 0.07 -3.77
CA VAL A 79 1.03 0.71 -4.82
C VAL A 79 0.63 2.14 -4.41
N CYS A 80 0.12 2.31 -3.19
CA CYS A 80 -0.31 3.62 -2.73
C CYS A 80 0.88 4.57 -2.55
N GLN A 81 2.03 4.06 -2.11
CA GLN A 81 3.25 4.85 -2.01
C GLN A 81 3.70 5.35 -3.40
N LEU A 82 3.79 4.46 -4.39
CA LEU A 82 4.19 4.81 -5.76
C LEU A 82 3.24 5.84 -6.40
N ASN A 83 1.93 5.69 -6.20
CA ASN A 83 0.96 6.68 -6.69
C ASN A 83 1.17 8.04 -6.03
N PHE A 84 1.45 8.08 -4.73
CA PHE A 84 1.74 9.31 -4.01
C PHE A 84 3.04 9.95 -4.53
N ASP A 85 4.10 9.16 -4.69
CA ASP A 85 5.38 9.63 -5.22
C ASP A 85 5.21 10.23 -6.63
N ALA A 86 4.41 9.58 -7.50
CA ALA A 86 4.12 10.08 -8.84
C ALA A 86 3.43 11.45 -8.82
N ILE A 87 2.38 11.62 -8.00
CA ILE A 87 1.69 12.92 -7.83
C ILE A 87 2.67 14.01 -7.41
N PHE A 88 3.55 13.70 -6.46
CA PHE A 88 4.56 14.64 -5.97
C PHE A 88 5.58 15.00 -7.06
N MET A 89 6.08 13.99 -7.79
CA MET A 89 7.02 14.19 -8.90
C MET A 89 6.42 15.03 -10.03
N LEU A 90 5.12 14.89 -10.29
CA LEU A 90 4.39 15.67 -11.30
C LEU A 90 3.89 17.03 -10.79
N SER A 91 4.13 17.36 -9.51
CA SER A 91 3.67 18.59 -8.85
C SER A 91 2.14 18.77 -8.85
N GLU A 92 1.37 17.68 -8.86
CA GLU A 92 -0.10 17.69 -8.97
C GLU A 92 -0.84 17.84 -7.62
N HIS A 93 -0.20 18.49 -6.64
CA HIS A 93 -0.74 18.62 -5.28
C HIS A 93 -2.10 19.30 -5.21
N ASP A 94 -2.33 20.32 -6.04
CA ASP A 94 -3.60 21.04 -6.05
C ASP A 94 -4.71 20.20 -6.69
N VAL A 95 -4.38 19.34 -7.68
CA VAL A 95 -5.33 18.39 -8.26
C VAL A 95 -5.71 17.33 -7.22
N LEU A 96 -4.73 16.78 -6.48
CA LEU A 96 -5.01 15.83 -5.41
C LEU A 96 -5.90 16.44 -4.32
N ARG A 97 -5.67 17.71 -3.95
CA ARG A 97 -6.52 18.40 -2.97
C ARG A 97 -7.95 18.58 -3.47
N GLY A 98 -8.13 19.05 -4.71
CA GLY A 98 -9.45 19.19 -5.31
C GLY A 98 -10.21 17.86 -5.37
N LEU A 99 -9.54 16.79 -5.77
CA LEU A 99 -10.14 15.45 -5.79
C LEU A 99 -10.55 14.97 -4.40
N GLN A 100 -9.76 15.26 -3.36
CA GLN A 100 -10.13 14.92 -1.98
C GLN A 100 -11.39 15.65 -1.52
N GLU A 101 -11.51 16.93 -1.85
CA GLU A 101 -12.71 17.73 -1.55
C GLU A 101 -13.94 17.19 -2.27
N GLU A 102 -13.82 16.83 -3.56
CA GLU A 102 -14.90 16.18 -4.31
C GLU A 102 -15.29 14.82 -3.70
N MET A 103 -14.31 14.02 -3.29
CA MET A 103 -14.56 12.72 -2.65
C MET A 103 -15.27 12.86 -1.30
N GLU A 104 -15.01 13.94 -0.56
CA GLU A 104 -15.61 14.22 0.74
C GLU A 104 -17.04 14.78 0.61
N HIS A 105 -17.27 15.70 -0.33
CA HIS A 105 -18.51 16.48 -0.41
C HIS A 105 -19.44 16.08 -1.56
N ASP A 106 -18.90 15.54 -2.64
CA ASP A 106 -19.60 15.28 -3.90
C ASP A 106 -19.57 13.79 -4.30
N ARG A 107 -19.44 12.89 -3.31
CA ARG A 107 -19.31 11.43 -3.52
C ARG A 107 -20.34 10.86 -4.50
N GLU A 108 -21.58 11.33 -4.47
CA GLU A 108 -22.66 10.85 -5.34
C GLU A 108 -22.43 11.17 -6.82
N LYS A 109 -21.72 12.26 -7.15
CA LYS A 109 -21.43 12.69 -8.52
C LYS A 109 -20.24 11.96 -9.15
N LEU A 110 -19.40 11.33 -8.32
CA LEU A 110 -18.15 10.69 -8.76
C LEU A 110 -18.34 9.28 -9.31
N TRP A 111 -19.49 8.66 -9.02
CA TRP A 111 -19.82 7.33 -9.50
C TRP A 111 -20.93 7.42 -10.54
N PRO A 112 -20.89 6.59 -11.59
CA PRO A 112 -21.96 6.57 -12.57
C PRO A 112 -23.31 6.23 -11.89
N ASP A 113 -24.37 6.90 -12.32
CA ASP A 113 -25.75 6.65 -11.91
C ASP A 113 -26.23 5.30 -12.46
N HIS A 114 -25.76 4.20 -11.86
CA HIS A 114 -25.96 2.82 -12.31
C HIS A 114 -25.40 2.51 -13.72
N PRO A 115 -24.81 1.31 -13.92
CA PRO A 115 -24.63 0.78 -15.26
C PRO A 115 -25.99 0.32 -15.79
N ASP A 116 -26.39 0.83 -16.96
CA ASP A 116 -27.36 0.14 -17.83
C ASP A 116 -26.81 -1.24 -18.26
#